data_AF-A0A523G221-F1
#
_entry.id   AF-A0A523G221-F1
#
_cell.length_a   1.000
_cell.length_b   1.000
_cell.length_c   1.000
_cell.angle_alpha   90.00
_cell.angle_beta   90.00
_cell.angle_gamma   90.00
#
_symmetry.space_group_name_H-M   'P 1'
#
loop_
_entity.id
_entity.type
_entity.pdbx_description
1 polymer ?
#
loop_
_entity_poly.entity_id
_entity_poly.type
_entity_poly.pdbx_seq_one_letter_code
_entity_poly.pdbx_strand_id
1 'polypeptide(L)' 'MEDAFWQEIRRAAEEQGISTARLIERIDQARMADASSATLPPNLSSALRLYVLARLQARAGKG' A
#
# COMPACT_ATOMS: atom_id res chain seq x y z
N MET A 1 10.24 7.73 1.54
CA MET A 1 9.64 6.60 2.27
C MET A 1 10.76 5.85 2.95
N GLU A 2 10.51 5.39 4.17
CA GLU A 2 11.49 4.81 5.08
C GLU A 2 11.67 3.32 4.78
N ASP A 3 12.86 2.76 5.03
CA ASP A 3 13.21 1.38 4.65
C ASP A 3 12.28 0.31 5.25
N ALA A 4 11.78 0.54 6.47
CA ALA A 4 10.84 -0.35 7.13
C ALA A 4 9.54 -0.53 6.30
N PHE A 5 9.05 0.54 5.66
CA PHE A 5 7.89 0.43 4.77
C PHE A 5 8.23 -0.36 3.50
N TRP A 6 9.42 -0.17 2.92
CA TRP A 6 9.85 -0.93 1.75
C TRP A 6 9.99 -2.43 2.03
N GLN A 7 10.43 -2.80 3.23
CA GLN A 7 10.50 -4.20 3.64
C GLN A 7 9.11 -4.82 3.74
N GLU A 8 8.14 -4.13 4.35
CA GLU A 8 6.77 -4.65 4.45
C GLU A 8 6.04 -4.68 3.10
N ILE A 9 6.32 -3.75 2.18
CA ILE A 9 5.78 -3.80 0.82
C ILE A 9 6.35 -5.01 0.05
N ARG A 10 7.66 -5.26 0.16
CA ARG A 10 8.29 -6.45 -0.45
C ARG A 10 7.70 -7.73 0.11
N ARG A 11 7.59 -7.84 1.45
CA ARG A 11 6.95 -8.98 2.12
C ARG A 11 5.50 -9.17 1.64
N ALA A 12 4.73 -8.10 1.54
CA ALA A 12 3.34 -8.17 1.08
C ALA A 12 3.21 -8.61 -0.39
N ALA A 13 4.17 -8.23 -1.24
CA ALA A 13 4.21 -8.67 -2.63
C ALA A 13 4.57 -10.17 -2.73
N GLU A 14 5.56 -10.61 -1.95
CA GLU A 14 5.96 -12.02 -1.83
C GLU A 14 4.81 -12.91 -1.35
N GLU A 15 4.10 -12.50 -0.29
CA GLU A 15 2.93 -13.22 0.23
C GLU A 15 1.78 -13.33 -0.79
N GLN A 16 1.67 -12.34 -1.69
CA GLN A 16 0.68 -12.34 -2.77
C GLN A 16 1.16 -13.05 -4.05
N GLY A 17 2.42 -13.52 -4.08
CA GLY A 17 3.01 -14.15 -5.27
C GLY A 17 3.16 -13.21 -6.47
N ILE A 18 3.27 -11.89 -6.23
CA ILE A 18 3.43 -10.87 -7.29
C ILE A 18 4.72 -10.08 -7.10
N SER A 19 5.15 -9.37 -8.15
CA SER A 19 6.29 -8.46 -8.02
C SER A 19 5.93 -7.23 -7.19
N THR A 20 6.93 -6.65 -6.52
CA THR A 20 6.81 -5.38 -5.80
C THR A 20 6.25 -4.27 -6.70
N ALA A 21 6.71 -4.21 -7.97
CA ALA A 21 6.20 -3.25 -8.94
C ALA A 21 4.70 -3.44 -9.21
N ARG A 22 4.23 -4.69 -9.35
CA ARG A 22 2.82 -5.00 -9.57
C ARG A 22 1.96 -4.62 -8.37
N LEU A 23 2.47 -4.80 -7.15
CA LEU A 23 1.78 -4.35 -5.94
C LEU A 23 1.65 -2.82 -5.92
N ILE A 24 2.74 -2.10 -6.22
CA ILE A 24 2.76 -0.63 -6.27
C ILE A 24 1.76 -0.13 -7.33
N GLU A 25 1.73 -0.71 -8.53
CA GLU A 25 0.76 -0.37 -9.57
C GLU A 25 -0.69 -0.53 -9.10
N ARG A 26 -1.01 -1.63 -8.41
CA ARG A 26 -2.36 -1.86 -7.87
C ARG A 26 -2.75 -0.79 -6.84
N ILE A 27 -1.83 -0.45 -5.95
CA ILE A 27 -2.05 0.59 -4.93
C ILE A 27 -2.21 1.95 -5.61
N ASP A 28 -1.39 2.25 -6.60
CA ASP A 28 -1.46 3.47 -7.40
C ASP A 28 -2.85 3.58 -8.06
N GLN A 29 -3.27 2.55 -8.79
CA GLN A 29 -4.59 2.50 -9.45
C GLN A 29 -5.75 2.70 -8.45
N ALA A 30 -5.74 2.01 -7.32
CA ALA A 30 -6.78 2.15 -6.29
C ALA A 30 -6.87 3.59 -5.76
N ARG A 31 -5.71 4.22 -5.49
CA ARG A 31 -5.64 5.62 -5.06
C ARG A 31 -6.24 6.59 -6.07
N MET A 32 -6.10 6.33 -7.38
CA MET A 32 -6.67 7.21 -8.42
C MET A 32 -8.18 7.00 -8.58
N ALA A 33 -8.67 5.79 -8.36
CA ALA A 33 -10.10 5.50 -8.43
C ALA A 33 -10.90 6.22 -7.33
N ASP A 34 -10.32 6.37 -6.14
CA ASP A 34 -10.92 7.11 -5.03
C ASP A 34 -10.89 8.64 -5.19
N ALA A 35 -10.15 9.15 -6.19
CA ALA A 35 -10.03 10.58 -6.49
C ALA A 35 -11.28 11.23 -7.12
N SER A 36 -12.42 10.51 -7.13
CA SER A 36 -13.67 10.95 -7.76
C SER A 36 -14.40 12.08 -7.02
N SER A 37 -13.87 12.54 -5.89
CA SER A 37 -14.39 13.66 -5.10
C SER A 37 -13.41 14.85 -5.11
N ALA A 38 -13.87 16.04 -4.74
CA ALA A 38 -13.25 17.37 -4.91
C ALA A 38 -11.86 17.61 -4.27
N THR A 39 -11.11 16.55 -3.94
CA THR A 39 -9.78 16.58 -3.32
C THR A 39 -8.81 15.74 -4.17
N LEU A 40 -7.60 16.26 -4.41
CA LEU A 40 -6.56 15.50 -5.10
C LEU A 40 -6.27 14.19 -4.36
N PRO A 41 -6.03 13.07 -5.07
CA PRO A 41 -5.66 11.83 -4.43
C PRO A 41 -4.33 11.99 -3.68
N PRO A 42 -4.13 11.28 -2.56
CA PRO A 42 -2.87 11.31 -1.84
C PRO A 42 -1.73 10.87 -2.76
N ASN A 43 -0.53 11.45 -2.56
CA ASN A 43 0.65 11.01 -3.31
C ASN A 43 0.94 9.52 -3.06
N LEU A 44 1.62 8.87 -4.00
CA LEU A 44 1.89 7.43 -3.95
C LEU A 44 2.63 7.03 -2.66
N SER A 45 3.57 7.84 -2.17
CA SER A 45 4.29 7.55 -0.93
C SER A 45 3.37 7.50 0.29
N SER A 46 2.38 8.39 0.39
CA SER A 46 1.38 8.37 1.46
C SER A 46 0.45 7.16 1.34
N ALA A 47 -0.01 6.84 0.11
CA ALA A 47 -0.84 5.67 -0.15
C ALA A 47 -0.13 4.36 0.25
N LEU A 48 1.16 4.22 -0.08
CA LEU A 48 1.97 3.06 0.31
C LEU A 48 2.10 2.92 1.83
N ARG A 49 2.31 4.03 2.56
CA ARG A 49 2.37 4.00 4.03
C ARG A 49 1.04 3.58 4.65
N LEU A 50 -0.09 4.10 4.14
CA LEU A 50 -1.42 3.73 4.60
C LEU A 50 -1.73 2.25 4.32
N TYR A 51 -1.33 1.74 3.15
CA TYR A 51 -1.43 0.32 2.83
C TYR A 51 -0.69 -0.56 3.84
N VAL A 52 0.57 -0.22 4.14
CA VAL A 52 1.37 -0.96 5.14
C VAL A 52 0.72 -0.90 6.53
N LEU A 53 0.27 0.29 6.95
CA LEU A 53 -0.41 0.46 8.25
C LEU A 53 -1.65 -0.43 8.36
N ALA A 54 -2.55 -0.36 7.37
CA ALA A 54 -3.77 -1.16 7.34
C ALA A 54 -3.46 -2.67 7.39
N ARG A 55 -2.43 -3.11 6.64
CA ARG A 55 -1.98 -4.51 6.65
C ARG A 55 -1.43 -4.93 8.01
N LEU A 56 -0.64 -4.10 8.68
CA LEU A 56 -0.10 -4.39 10.01
C LEU A 56 -1.21 -4.44 11.07
N GLN A 57 -2.19 -3.52 11.01
CA GLN A 57 -3.36 -3.52 11.88
C GLN A 57 -4.21 -4.79 11.70
N ALA A 58 -4.43 -5.22 10.45
CA ALA A 58 -5.16 -6.45 10.15
C ALA A 58 -4.44 -7.72 10.67
N ARG A 59 -3.12 -7.68 10.82
CA ARG A 59 -2.33 -8.78 11.43
C ARG A 59 -2.36 -8.72 12.96
N ALA A 60 -2.28 -7.52 13.53
CA ALA A 60 -2.32 -7.31 14.98
C ALA A 60 -3.71 -7.65 15.57
N GLY A 61 -4.79 -7.38 14.84
CA GLY A 61 -6.16 -7.73 15.24
C GLY A 61 -6.54 -9.21 15.04
N LYS A 62 -5.61 -10.06 14.57
CA LYS A 62 -5.80 -11.52 14.41
C LYS A 62 -5.08 -12.33 15.51
N GLY A 63 -4.85 -11.72 16.68
CA GLY A 63 -4.26 -12.34 17.87
C GLY A 63 -5.30 -12.62 18.93
#